data_AF-A0A964PRR0-F1
#
_entry.id   AF-A0A964PRR0-F1
#
_cell.length_a   1.000
_cell.length_b   1.000
_cell.length_c   1.000
_cell.angle_alpha   90.00
_cell.angle_beta   90.00
_cell.angle_gamma   90.00
#
_symmetry.space_group_name_H-M   'P 1'
#
loop_
_entity.id
_entity.type
_entity.pdbx_description
1 polymer ?
#
loop_
_entity_poly.entity_id
_entity_poly.type
_entity_poly.pdbx_seq_one_letter_code
_entity_poly.pdbx_strand_id
1 'polypeptide(L)'
;MLNLAVIRPWGTVDFFVLPGFRERTFAGKSGRLRSEPRVERSRATYESPAENTHADFAVRYAQVFNTLDIGVYHFWGTNREPDLVPKLSASAVPVLIPVYNLIHQTGLDLLYSAGNWLWKFEGLRRGGRNGEYFSAVGGFEYTYVGVLQTSMDIRVLAEYHRDERGQNWPQAFNHDLFLGSRVSFNDEAGSQMLIGVVADLYGAGNFGSIEFSRRLDSHWSLEGEARAFWGSELRDLGRFVEQDDYVQIALRRFF
;
A
#
# COMPACT_ATOMS: atom_id res chain seq x y z
N MET A 1 -2.35 21.92 2.98
CA MET A 1 -2.15 21.55 1.56
C MET A 1 -2.99 22.51 0.74
N LEU A 2 -2.42 23.05 -0.34
CA LEU A 2 -3.12 23.84 -1.35
C LEU A 2 -3.08 23.04 -2.66
N ASN A 3 -4.20 23.00 -3.38
CA ASN A 3 -4.32 22.35 -4.69
C ASN A 3 -4.90 23.35 -5.71
N LEU A 4 -4.28 23.45 -6.87
CA LEU A 4 -4.84 24.05 -8.08
C LEU A 4 -5.03 22.97 -9.15
N ALA A 5 -6.28 22.70 -9.52
CA ALA A 5 -6.65 21.78 -10.59
C ALA A 5 -7.02 22.53 -11.87
N VAL A 6 -6.34 22.22 -12.98
CA VAL A 6 -6.65 22.72 -14.32
C VAL A 6 -7.32 21.60 -15.11
N ILE A 7 -8.63 21.71 -15.28
CA ILE A 7 -9.45 20.70 -15.96
C ILE A 7 -9.71 21.13 -17.41
N ARG A 8 -9.34 20.27 -18.36
CA ARG A 8 -9.48 20.51 -19.81
C ARG A 8 -9.88 19.22 -20.54
N PRO A 9 -10.39 19.30 -21.78
CA PRO A 9 -10.73 18.09 -22.56
C PRO A 9 -9.55 17.15 -22.81
N TRP A 10 -8.32 17.68 -22.81
CA TRP A 10 -7.09 16.90 -22.96
C TRP A 10 -6.60 16.26 -21.65
N GLY A 11 -7.28 16.48 -20.52
CA GLY A 11 -6.96 15.89 -19.22
C GLY A 11 -6.97 16.91 -18.09
N THR A 12 -6.61 16.45 -16.90
CA THR A 12 -6.50 17.27 -15.69
C THR A 12 -5.05 17.39 -15.27
N VAL A 13 -4.61 18.60 -14.94
CA VAL A 13 -3.32 18.86 -14.29
C VAL A 13 -3.56 19.43 -12.91
N ASP A 14 -3.14 18.72 -11.88
CA ASP A 14 -3.16 19.16 -10.48
C ASP A 14 -1.78 19.64 -10.05
N PHE A 15 -1.73 20.81 -9.41
CA PHE A 15 -0.54 21.35 -8.76
C PHE A 15 -0.77 21.43 -7.25
N PHE A 16 0.13 20.83 -6.49
CA PHE A 16 0.06 20.77 -5.03
C PHE A 16 1.20 21.54 -4.38
N VAL A 17 0.86 22.30 -3.35
CA VAL A 17 1.81 22.90 -2.41
C VAL A 17 1.49 22.40 -1.00
N LEU A 18 2.48 21.83 -0.33
CA LEU A 18 2.35 21.28 1.01
C LEU A 18 3.29 22.04 1.96
N PRO A 19 2.82 23.12 2.60
CA PRO A 19 3.68 23.99 3.43
C PRO A 19 4.04 23.40 4.80
N GLY A 20 3.57 22.18 5.11
CA GLY A 20 3.81 21.54 6.38
C GLY A 20 3.76 20.03 6.25
N PHE A 21 4.65 19.37 6.98
CA PHE A 21 4.79 17.93 7.01
C PHE A 21 4.22 17.35 8.31
N ARG A 22 3.52 16.23 8.18
CA ARG A 22 3.01 15.45 9.31
C ARG A 22 3.77 14.14 9.38
N GLU A 23 4.41 13.91 10.51
CA GLU A 23 5.09 12.64 10.78
C GLU A 23 4.16 11.43 10.71
N ARG A 24 4.70 10.33 10.19
CA ARG A 24 4.04 9.03 10.19
C ARG A 24 3.78 8.57 11.63
N THR A 25 2.59 8.02 11.84
CA THR A 25 2.25 7.31 13.08
C THR A 25 2.74 5.87 13.01
N PHE A 26 3.29 5.37 14.11
CA PHE A 26 3.76 3.99 14.24
C PHE A 26 2.99 3.29 15.34
N ALA A 27 2.88 1.97 15.25
CA ALA A 27 2.27 1.15 16.28
C ALA A 27 2.95 1.40 17.63
N GLY A 28 2.14 1.60 18.67
CA GLY A 28 2.62 1.81 20.03
C GLY A 28 3.16 0.52 20.66
N LYS A 29 3.62 0.60 21.92
CA LYS A 29 4.16 -0.56 22.66
C LYS A 29 3.21 -1.76 22.72
N SER A 30 1.90 -1.50 22.78
CA SER A 30 0.85 -2.52 22.83
C SER A 30 0.15 -2.74 21.49
N GLY A 31 0.65 -2.15 20.40
CA GLY A 31 0.11 -2.35 19.06
C GLY A 31 0.61 -3.65 18.45
N ARG A 32 -0.26 -4.36 17.73
CA ARG A 32 0.11 -5.52 16.88
C ARG A 32 0.69 -5.05 15.56
N LEU A 33 1.37 -5.96 14.85
CA LEU A 33 2.05 -5.68 13.59
C LEU A 33 3.05 -4.50 13.72
N ARG A 34 3.74 -4.45 14.86
CA ARG A 34 4.72 -3.41 15.17
C ARG A 34 6.12 -3.84 14.76
N SER A 35 7.00 -2.87 14.54
CA SER A 35 8.43 -3.16 14.41
C SER A 35 9.05 -3.56 15.76
N GLU A 36 10.09 -4.39 15.69
CA GLU A 36 10.97 -4.71 16.81
C GLU A 36 12.43 -4.45 16.36
N PRO A 37 13.15 -3.45 16.90
CA PRO A 37 12.79 -2.56 18.01
C PRO A 37 11.69 -1.54 17.70
N ARG A 38 11.12 -0.93 18.76
CA ARG A 38 10.08 0.11 18.62
C ARG A 38 10.59 1.39 17.96
N VAL A 39 9.70 2.11 17.29
CA VAL A 39 9.98 3.44 16.74
C VAL A 39 9.84 4.54 17.80
N GLU A 40 10.89 5.34 18.00
CA GLU A 40 10.93 6.49 18.93
C GLU A 40 10.70 7.81 18.19
N ARG A 41 9.43 8.16 18.00
CA ARG A 41 9.00 9.33 17.21
C ARG A 41 9.48 10.68 17.75
N SER A 42 9.61 10.82 19.07
CA SER A 42 10.07 12.06 19.72
C SER A 42 11.49 12.48 19.34
N ARG A 43 12.24 11.60 18.66
CA ARG A 43 13.60 11.85 18.18
C ARG A 43 13.70 11.91 16.66
N ALA A 44 12.57 12.06 15.95
CA ALA A 44 12.57 12.15 14.50
C ALA A 44 13.48 13.27 14.01
N THR A 45 14.14 13.05 12.89
CA THR A 45 15.06 14.02 12.28
C THR A 45 14.71 14.23 10.82
N TYR A 46 15.04 15.42 10.30
CA TYR A 46 14.75 15.82 8.93
C TYR A 46 16.05 16.11 8.18
N GLU A 47 16.06 15.85 6.88
CA GLU A 47 17.15 16.30 6.00
C GLU A 47 17.06 17.81 5.74
N SER A 48 15.85 18.35 5.60
CA SER A 48 15.64 19.78 5.46
C SER A 48 15.88 20.52 6.79
N PRO A 49 16.65 21.63 6.79
CA PRO A 49 16.77 22.51 7.96
C PRO A 49 15.44 23.18 8.36
N ALA A 50 14.47 23.26 7.44
CA ALA A 50 13.13 23.76 7.75
C ALA A 50 12.25 22.70 8.45
N GLU A 51 12.78 21.50 8.68
CA GLU A 51 12.11 20.40 9.37
C GLU A 51 10.69 20.15 8.82
N ASN A 52 9.69 20.11 9.69
CA ASN A 52 8.30 19.89 9.34
C ASN A 52 7.61 21.12 8.69
N THR A 53 8.33 22.23 8.49
CA THR A 53 7.85 23.42 7.78
C THR A 53 8.43 23.54 6.36
N HIS A 54 9.22 22.56 5.92
CA HIS A 54 9.64 22.47 4.53
C HIS A 54 8.42 22.42 3.60
N ALA A 55 8.41 23.28 2.58
CA ALA A 55 7.37 23.28 1.56
C ALA A 55 7.65 22.19 0.52
N ASP A 56 6.76 21.21 0.42
CA ASP A 56 6.82 20.18 -0.62
C ASP A 56 5.91 20.53 -1.79
N PHE A 57 6.20 19.96 -2.96
CA PHE A 57 5.49 20.22 -4.20
C PHE A 57 5.16 18.93 -4.93
N ALA A 58 4.01 18.91 -5.60
CA ALA A 58 3.68 17.83 -6.52
C ALA A 58 2.95 18.37 -7.75
N VAL A 59 3.13 17.70 -8.88
CA VAL A 59 2.31 17.87 -10.07
C VAL A 59 1.80 16.51 -10.53
N ARG A 60 0.54 16.43 -10.94
CA ARG A 60 -0.05 15.23 -11.51
C ARG A 60 -0.82 15.58 -12.78
N TYR A 61 -0.60 14.81 -13.83
CA TYR A 61 -1.45 14.78 -15.00
C TYR A 61 -2.25 13.48 -14.99
N ALA A 62 -3.55 13.57 -15.28
CA ALA A 62 -4.42 12.40 -15.42
C ALA A 62 -5.37 12.57 -16.61
N GLN A 63 -5.59 11.49 -17.35
CA GLN A 63 -6.51 11.47 -18.48
C GLN A 63 -7.09 10.08 -18.72
N VAL A 64 -8.33 10.06 -19.18
CA VAL A 64 -9.05 8.84 -19.59
C VAL A 64 -9.20 8.82 -21.10
N PHE A 65 -8.63 7.79 -21.73
CA PHE A 65 -8.73 7.51 -23.15
C PHE A 65 -9.62 6.28 -23.38
N ASN A 66 -10.94 6.50 -23.41
CA ASN A 66 -11.94 5.44 -23.54
C ASN A 66 -11.85 4.41 -22.41
N THR A 67 -11.06 3.35 -22.61
CA THR A 67 -10.87 2.24 -21.67
C THR A 67 -9.51 2.25 -20.98
N LEU A 68 -8.64 3.19 -21.34
CA LEU A 68 -7.31 3.36 -20.76
C LEU A 68 -7.26 4.62 -19.91
N ASP A 69 -7.03 4.45 -18.62
CA ASP A 69 -6.75 5.54 -17.69
C ASP A 69 -5.24 5.65 -17.52
N ILE A 70 -4.73 6.87 -17.60
CA ILE A 70 -3.30 7.18 -17.42
C ILE A 70 -3.15 8.28 -16.38
N GLY A 71 -2.27 8.06 -15.41
CA GLY A 71 -1.79 9.06 -14.48
C GLY A 71 -0.27 9.15 -14.50
N VAL A 72 0.28 10.36 -14.54
CA VAL A 72 1.71 10.61 -14.37
C VAL A 72 1.88 11.70 -13.33
N TYR A 73 2.80 11.53 -12.40
CA TYR A 73 3.06 12.56 -11.39
C TYR A 73 4.55 12.72 -11.12
N HIS A 74 4.89 13.89 -10.58
CA HIS A 74 6.19 14.14 -9.97
C HIS A 74 5.99 14.78 -8.60
N PHE A 75 6.67 14.25 -7.59
CA PHE A 75 6.71 14.77 -6.23
C PHE A 75 8.13 15.19 -5.88
N TRP A 76 8.29 16.37 -5.29
CA TRP A 76 9.54 16.84 -4.70
C TRP A 76 9.28 17.34 -3.28
N GLY A 77 9.97 16.76 -2.31
CA GLY A 77 9.88 17.18 -0.92
C GLY A 77 10.15 16.08 0.08
N THR A 78 9.61 16.24 1.28
CA THR A 78 9.86 15.36 2.43
C THR A 78 9.24 13.96 2.20
N ASN A 79 10.06 12.93 2.34
CA ASN A 79 9.65 11.53 2.19
C ASN A 79 8.63 11.17 3.29
N ARG A 80 7.48 10.61 2.90
CA ARG A 80 6.43 10.19 3.84
C ARG A 80 6.69 8.82 4.46
N GLU A 81 7.66 8.09 3.94
CA GLU A 81 8.17 6.82 4.44
C GLU A 81 9.59 7.03 4.99
N PRO A 82 9.74 7.35 6.29
CA PRO A 82 11.05 7.66 6.85
C PRO A 82 11.95 6.43 6.84
N ASP A 83 13.26 6.66 6.72
CA ASP A 83 14.24 5.63 7.04
C ASP A 83 14.19 5.38 8.55
N LEU A 84 14.16 4.11 8.95
CA LEU A 84 14.19 3.73 10.35
C LEU A 84 15.64 3.39 10.74
N VAL A 85 16.33 4.33 11.38
CA VAL A 85 17.73 4.16 11.76
C VAL A 85 17.83 3.61 13.18
N PRO A 86 18.43 2.41 13.38
CA PRO A 86 18.59 1.85 14.71
C PRO A 86 19.62 2.66 15.52
N LYS A 87 19.22 3.10 16.71
CA LYS A 87 20.09 3.78 17.70
C LYS A 87 19.80 3.25 19.10
N LEU A 88 20.67 3.60 20.04
CA LEU A 88 20.38 3.42 21.46
C LEU A 88 19.57 4.60 22.00
N SER A 89 18.61 4.28 22.86
CA SER A 89 17.94 5.26 23.72
C SER A 89 18.86 5.69 24.88
N ALA A 90 18.45 6.70 25.65
CA ALA A 90 19.21 7.17 26.82
C ALA A 90 19.44 6.06 27.87
N SER A 91 18.60 5.03 27.91
CA SER A 91 18.72 3.86 28.79
C SER A 91 19.41 2.66 28.12
N ALA A 92 20.17 2.88 27.04
CA ALA A 92 20.88 1.84 26.28
C ALA A 92 19.99 0.74 25.67
N VAL A 93 18.68 0.99 25.52
CA VAL A 93 17.76 0.08 24.82
C VAL A 93 17.75 0.42 23.32
N PRO A 94 17.85 -0.56 22.40
CA PRO A 94 17.69 -0.35 20.97
C PRO A 94 16.32 0.24 20.62
N VAL A 95 16.32 1.24 19.74
CA VAL A 95 15.14 1.93 19.22
C VAL A 95 15.37 2.29 17.74
N LEU A 96 14.28 2.47 17.00
CA LEU A 96 14.32 2.96 15.62
C LEU A 96 13.97 4.45 15.60
N ILE A 97 14.84 5.28 15.03
CA ILE A 97 14.59 6.72 14.88
C ILE A 97 14.16 7.01 13.43
N PRO A 98 12.99 7.65 13.21
CA PRO A 98 12.58 8.10 11.89
C PRO A 98 13.49 9.20 11.35
N VAL A 99 14.02 9.01 10.14
CA VAL A 99 14.77 10.03 9.40
C VAL A 99 14.00 10.37 8.12
N TYR A 100 13.49 11.59 8.06
CA TYR A 100 12.70 12.11 6.95
C TYR A 100 13.61 12.82 5.94
N ASN A 101 13.95 12.12 4.87
CA ASN A 101 14.80 12.62 3.80
C ASN A 101 14.02 13.41 2.76
N LEU A 102 14.70 14.25 1.99
CA LEU A 102 14.15 14.84 0.79
C LEU A 102 14.24 13.83 -0.36
N ILE A 103 13.18 13.77 -1.16
CA ILE A 103 13.08 12.88 -2.32
C ILE A 103 12.55 13.64 -3.53
N HIS A 104 12.89 13.12 -4.71
CA HIS A 104 12.18 13.40 -5.95
C HIS A 104 11.67 12.08 -6.50
N GLN A 105 10.38 12.02 -6.81
CA GLN A 105 9.72 10.79 -7.25
C GLN A 105 8.86 11.08 -8.47
N THR A 106 9.11 10.38 -9.56
CA THR A 106 8.21 10.35 -10.72
C THR A 106 7.47 9.03 -10.72
N GLY A 107 6.16 9.06 -10.89
CA GLY A 107 5.33 7.85 -10.97
C GLY A 107 4.41 7.85 -12.18
N LEU A 108 4.02 6.64 -12.57
CA LEU A 108 3.10 6.30 -13.64
C LEU A 108 2.08 5.30 -13.09
N ASP A 109 0.81 5.56 -13.32
CA ASP A 109 -0.28 4.61 -13.08
C ASP A 109 -1.09 4.42 -14.37
N LEU A 110 -1.42 3.16 -14.66
CA LEU A 110 -2.18 2.75 -15.82
C LEU A 110 -3.29 1.78 -15.39
N LEU A 111 -4.49 2.00 -15.91
CA LEU A 111 -5.60 1.06 -15.79
C LEU A 111 -6.23 0.86 -17.16
N TYR A 112 -6.34 -0.39 -17.60
CA TYR A 112 -6.93 -0.73 -18.88
C TYR A 112 -8.07 -1.75 -18.71
N SER A 113 -9.28 -1.35 -19.09
CA SER A 113 -10.47 -2.20 -19.00
C SER A 113 -10.88 -2.73 -20.37
N ALA A 114 -10.96 -4.06 -20.52
CA ALA A 114 -11.32 -4.68 -21.79
C ALA A 114 -12.24 -5.89 -21.58
N GLY A 115 -13.55 -5.65 -21.73
CA GLY A 115 -14.56 -6.65 -21.44
C GLY A 115 -14.47 -7.08 -19.97
N ASN A 116 -14.19 -8.36 -19.73
CA ASN A 116 -14.07 -8.90 -18.38
C ASN A 116 -12.66 -8.76 -17.79
N TRP A 117 -11.70 -8.20 -18.55
CA TRP A 117 -10.34 -7.95 -18.10
C TRP A 117 -10.19 -6.56 -17.51
N LEU A 118 -9.40 -6.48 -16.43
CA LEU A 118 -8.90 -5.25 -15.86
C LEU A 118 -7.40 -5.38 -15.66
N TRP A 119 -6.61 -4.64 -16.42
CA TRP A 119 -5.16 -4.58 -16.27
C TRP A 119 -4.78 -3.37 -15.45
N LYS A 120 -3.81 -3.54 -14.55
CA LYS A 120 -3.33 -2.50 -13.65
C LYS A 120 -1.82 -2.48 -13.64
N PHE A 121 -1.26 -1.28 -13.63
CA PHE A 121 0.16 -1.07 -13.46
C PHE A 121 0.41 0.21 -12.69
N GLU A 122 1.30 0.16 -11.70
CA GLU A 122 1.88 1.33 -11.06
C GLU A 122 3.40 1.17 -11.06
N GLY A 123 4.11 2.22 -11.45
CA GLY A 123 5.57 2.25 -11.44
C GLY A 123 6.05 3.59 -10.96
N LEU A 124 7.13 3.60 -10.19
CA LEU A 124 7.78 4.81 -9.71
C LEU A 124 9.29 4.70 -9.81
N ARG A 125 9.92 5.86 -10.01
CA ARG A 125 11.36 6.06 -9.88
C ARG A 125 11.58 7.13 -8.83
N ARG A 126 12.26 6.79 -7.75
CA ARG A 126 12.52 7.69 -6.62
C ARG A 126 14.02 7.87 -6.46
N GLY A 127 14.46 9.11 -6.36
CA GLY A 127 15.80 9.48 -5.94
C GLY A 127 15.79 10.30 -4.65
N GLY A 128 16.93 10.31 -3.96
CA GLY A 128 17.16 11.06 -2.72
C GLY A 128 18.50 10.71 -2.11
N ARG A 129 18.67 10.95 -0.80
CA ARG A 129 19.94 10.74 -0.08
C ARG A 129 20.53 9.34 -0.24
N ASN A 130 19.69 8.30 -0.30
CA ASN A 130 20.14 6.91 -0.32
C ASN A 130 20.33 6.35 -1.75
N GLY A 131 20.40 7.22 -2.76
CA GLY A 131 20.48 6.84 -4.16
C GLY A 131 19.12 6.82 -4.85
N GLU A 132 19.09 6.18 -6.02
CA GLU A 132 17.94 6.12 -6.89
C GLU A 132 17.51 4.67 -7.11
N TYR A 133 16.21 4.42 -7.17
CA TYR A 133 15.66 3.10 -7.44
C TYR A 133 14.33 3.18 -8.20
N PHE A 134 14.00 2.09 -8.89
CA PHE A 134 12.69 1.86 -9.48
C PHE A 134 11.90 0.83 -8.68
N SER A 135 10.59 1.02 -8.59
CA SER A 135 9.65 0.09 -7.97
C SER A 135 8.38 0.04 -8.81
N ALA A 136 7.80 -1.13 -8.99
CA ALA A 136 6.58 -1.30 -9.77
C ALA A 136 5.74 -2.48 -9.30
N VAL A 137 4.44 -2.37 -9.52
CA VAL A 137 3.48 -3.46 -9.44
C VAL A 137 2.70 -3.52 -10.75
N GLY A 138 2.47 -4.72 -11.26
CA GLY A 138 1.68 -4.95 -12.46
C GLY A 138 0.87 -6.22 -12.34
N GLY A 139 -0.38 -6.17 -12.80
CA GLY A 139 -1.28 -7.29 -12.65
C GLY A 139 -2.53 -7.18 -13.48
N PHE A 140 -3.38 -8.18 -13.32
CA PHE A 140 -4.67 -8.23 -13.96
C PHE A 140 -5.72 -8.86 -13.07
N GLU A 141 -6.96 -8.53 -13.38
CA GLU A 141 -8.14 -9.19 -12.87
C GLU A 141 -8.97 -9.70 -14.06
N TYR A 142 -9.54 -10.91 -13.95
CA TYR A 142 -10.51 -11.43 -14.91
C TYR A 142 -11.79 -11.87 -14.20
N THR A 143 -12.93 -11.39 -14.68
CA THR A 143 -14.24 -11.71 -14.08
C THR A 143 -15.00 -12.76 -14.89
N TYR A 144 -15.29 -13.89 -14.26
CA TYR A 144 -16.29 -14.86 -14.69
C TYR A 144 -17.66 -14.40 -14.21
N VAL A 145 -18.51 -13.98 -15.14
CA VAL A 145 -19.84 -13.44 -14.84
C VAL A 145 -20.88 -14.55 -14.81
N GLY A 146 -21.79 -14.52 -13.83
CA GLY A 146 -22.95 -15.43 -13.78
C GLY A 146 -22.57 -16.91 -13.67
N VAL A 147 -21.60 -17.21 -12.80
CA VAL A 147 -21.07 -18.57 -12.61
C VAL A 147 -22.19 -19.51 -12.16
N LEU A 148 -22.21 -20.73 -12.72
CA LEU A 148 -23.22 -21.76 -12.44
C LEU A 148 -24.68 -21.29 -12.69
N GLN A 149 -24.90 -20.37 -13.64
CA GLN A 149 -26.22 -19.78 -13.93
C GLN A 149 -26.84 -19.05 -12.73
N THR A 150 -26.01 -18.56 -11.81
CA THR A 150 -26.44 -17.74 -10.68
C THR A 150 -26.19 -16.26 -10.96
N SER A 151 -26.52 -15.38 -10.01
CA SER A 151 -26.07 -13.99 -10.02
C SER A 151 -24.60 -13.84 -9.64
N MET A 152 -23.91 -14.88 -9.18
CA MET A 152 -22.58 -14.77 -8.61
C MET A 152 -21.50 -14.56 -9.67
N ASP A 153 -20.55 -13.69 -9.36
CA ASP A 153 -19.37 -13.48 -10.18
C ASP A 153 -18.12 -13.94 -9.42
N ILE A 154 -17.19 -14.57 -10.14
CA ILE A 154 -15.88 -14.94 -9.62
C ILE A 154 -14.83 -14.13 -10.36
N ARG A 155 -14.00 -13.41 -9.63
CA ARG A 155 -12.88 -12.64 -10.18
C ARG A 155 -11.56 -13.27 -9.75
N VAL A 156 -10.72 -13.63 -10.70
CA VAL A 156 -9.35 -14.07 -10.42
C VAL A 156 -8.40 -12.87 -10.51
N LEU A 157 -7.41 -12.82 -9.63
CA LEU A 157 -6.45 -11.73 -9.51
C LEU A 157 -5.03 -12.28 -9.52
N ALA A 158 -4.14 -11.61 -10.24
CA ALA A 158 -2.71 -11.86 -10.20
C ALA A 158 -1.95 -10.53 -10.27
N GLU A 159 -1.03 -10.29 -9.34
CA GLU A 159 -0.18 -9.09 -9.31
C GLU A 159 1.26 -9.48 -9.01
N TYR A 160 2.19 -8.88 -9.73
CA TYR A 160 3.63 -9.05 -9.52
C TYR A 160 4.25 -7.74 -9.04
N HIS A 161 5.00 -7.81 -7.96
CA HIS A 161 5.69 -6.69 -7.33
C HIS A 161 7.19 -6.79 -7.60
N ARG A 162 7.80 -5.66 -7.96
CA ARG A 162 9.24 -5.54 -8.20
C ARG A 162 9.80 -4.28 -7.52
N ASP A 163 10.83 -4.40 -6.70
CA ASP A 163 11.57 -3.27 -6.13
C ASP A 163 13.09 -3.43 -6.31
N GLU A 164 13.75 -2.45 -6.93
CA GLU A 164 15.18 -2.57 -7.24
C GLU A 164 16.11 -2.45 -6.04
N ARG A 165 15.62 -2.01 -4.87
CA ARG A 165 16.44 -1.94 -3.65
C ARG A 165 16.84 -3.33 -3.14
N GLY A 166 16.11 -4.38 -3.55
CA GLY A 166 16.44 -5.76 -3.22
C GLY A 166 16.36 -6.08 -1.72
N GLN A 167 16.85 -7.27 -1.36
CA GLN A 167 16.76 -7.84 0.00
C GLN A 167 17.65 -7.13 1.04
N ASN A 168 18.46 -6.15 0.63
CA ASN A 168 19.31 -5.37 1.54
C ASN A 168 18.54 -4.26 2.26
N TRP A 169 17.31 -3.98 1.82
CA TRP A 169 16.43 -3.02 2.46
C TRP A 169 15.21 -3.74 3.03
N PRO A 170 14.85 -3.52 4.30
CA PRO A 170 13.67 -4.13 4.89
C PRO A 170 12.41 -3.45 4.30
N GLN A 171 11.94 -3.95 3.16
CA GLN A 171 10.69 -3.58 2.50
C GLN A 171 9.90 -4.83 2.16
N ALA A 172 8.59 -4.80 2.40
CA ALA A 172 7.68 -5.79 1.85
C ALA A 172 7.49 -5.56 0.35
N PHE A 173 7.05 -6.58 -0.39
CA PHE A 173 6.67 -6.48 -1.81
C PHE A 173 7.84 -6.09 -2.73
N ASN A 174 8.90 -6.89 -2.67
CA ASN A 174 10.10 -6.70 -3.47
C ASN A 174 10.12 -7.58 -4.72
N HIS A 175 9.91 -8.88 -4.59
CA HIS A 175 9.83 -9.84 -5.70
C HIS A 175 8.70 -10.82 -5.40
N ASP A 176 7.53 -10.25 -5.16
CA ASP A 176 6.39 -10.94 -4.61
C ASP A 176 5.32 -11.15 -5.69
N LEU A 177 4.69 -12.31 -5.65
CA LEU A 177 3.55 -12.64 -6.48
C LEU A 177 2.32 -12.75 -5.58
N PHE A 178 1.32 -11.91 -5.84
CA PHE A 178 -0.01 -12.06 -5.31
C PHE A 178 -0.87 -12.88 -6.26
N LEU A 179 -1.57 -13.87 -5.72
CA LEU A 179 -2.62 -14.61 -6.40
C LEU A 179 -3.87 -14.63 -5.52
N GLY A 180 -5.03 -14.36 -6.11
CA GLY A 180 -6.27 -14.32 -5.36
C GLY A 180 -7.51 -14.59 -6.19
N SER A 181 -8.63 -14.79 -5.48
CA SER A 181 -9.95 -14.91 -6.06
C SER A 181 -10.97 -14.19 -5.18
N ARG A 182 -11.82 -13.38 -5.81
CA ARG A 182 -12.96 -12.71 -5.17
C ARG A 182 -14.26 -13.30 -5.69
N VAL A 183 -15.13 -13.73 -4.79
CA VAL A 183 -16.50 -14.12 -5.09
C VAL A 183 -17.42 -12.98 -4.69
N SER A 184 -18.18 -12.45 -5.65
CA SER A 184 -19.25 -11.49 -5.41
C SER A 184 -20.58 -12.21 -5.57
N PHE A 185 -21.38 -12.26 -4.50
CA PHE A 185 -22.63 -13.01 -4.53
C PHE A 185 -23.73 -12.25 -5.30
N ASN A 186 -23.54 -10.93 -5.47
CA ASN A 186 -24.48 -10.02 -6.13
C ASN A 186 -25.90 -10.11 -5.55
N ASP A 187 -25.99 -10.33 -4.23
CA ASP A 187 -27.23 -10.26 -3.45
C ASP A 187 -27.47 -8.82 -2.95
N GLU A 188 -28.69 -8.55 -2.46
CA GLU A 188 -29.01 -7.23 -1.88
C GLU A 188 -28.10 -6.89 -0.68
N ALA A 189 -27.65 -7.90 0.07
CA ALA A 189 -26.73 -7.71 1.18
C ALA A 189 -25.32 -7.28 0.75
N GLY A 190 -24.97 -7.37 -0.54
CA GLY A 190 -23.62 -7.05 -1.04
C GLY A 190 -22.56 -8.00 -0.49
N SER A 191 -22.91 -9.27 -0.29
CA SER A 191 -22.03 -10.29 0.22
C SER A 191 -20.85 -10.50 -0.73
N GLN A 192 -19.64 -10.53 -0.18
CA GLN A 192 -18.42 -10.81 -0.92
C GLN A 192 -17.41 -11.58 -0.06
N MET A 193 -16.57 -12.36 -0.72
CA MET A 193 -15.44 -13.07 -0.12
C MET A 193 -14.20 -12.89 -0.99
N LEU A 194 -13.06 -12.59 -0.40
CA LEU A 194 -11.76 -12.56 -1.05
C LEU A 194 -10.84 -13.57 -0.36
N ILE A 195 -10.18 -14.40 -1.15
CA ILE A 195 -9.08 -15.25 -0.70
C ILE A 195 -7.84 -14.91 -1.51
N GLY A 196 -6.69 -14.81 -0.86
CA GLY A 196 -5.45 -14.51 -1.56
C GLY A 196 -4.21 -14.91 -0.79
N VAL A 197 -3.13 -15.12 -1.55
CA VAL A 197 -1.79 -15.42 -1.05
C VAL A 197 -0.82 -14.45 -1.70
N VAL A 198 0.08 -13.89 -0.90
CA VAL A 198 1.29 -13.21 -1.35
C VAL A 198 2.45 -14.12 -1.04
N ALA A 199 3.23 -14.45 -2.06
CA ALA A 199 4.44 -15.24 -1.92
C ALA A 199 5.65 -14.50 -2.48
N ASP A 200 6.71 -14.41 -1.70
CA ASP A 200 8.01 -13.95 -2.20
C ASP A 200 8.64 -15.05 -3.03
N LEU A 201 9.08 -14.72 -4.25
CA LEU A 201 9.60 -15.69 -5.20
C LEU A 201 11.00 -16.23 -4.83
N TYR A 202 11.66 -15.64 -3.82
CA TYR A 202 12.91 -16.10 -3.23
C TYR A 202 12.73 -16.81 -1.89
N GLY A 203 11.50 -16.88 -1.37
CA GLY A 203 11.08 -17.80 -0.31
C GLY A 203 10.86 -17.21 1.08
N ALA A 204 10.86 -15.88 1.24
CA ALA A 204 10.75 -15.22 2.55
C ALA A 204 9.53 -14.28 2.68
N GLY A 205 8.76 -14.34 3.77
CA GLY A 205 7.78 -13.28 4.11
C GLY A 205 6.39 -13.46 3.50
N ASN A 206 5.97 -14.71 3.32
CA ASN A 206 4.68 -15.03 2.71
C ASN A 206 3.52 -14.77 3.67
N PHE A 207 2.37 -14.40 3.12
CA PHE A 207 1.14 -14.35 3.90
C PHE A 207 -0.09 -14.67 3.07
N GLY A 208 -1.13 -15.13 3.74
CA GLY A 208 -2.40 -15.50 3.17
C GLY A 208 -3.53 -14.82 3.93
N SER A 209 -4.59 -14.48 3.21
CA SER A 209 -5.76 -13.83 3.81
C SER A 209 -7.06 -14.39 3.25
N ILE A 210 -8.07 -14.39 4.13
CA ILE A 210 -9.46 -14.61 3.79
C ILE A 210 -10.25 -13.45 4.37
N GLU A 211 -10.96 -12.73 3.53
CA GLU A 211 -11.82 -11.61 3.89
C GLU A 211 -13.24 -11.92 3.48
N PHE A 212 -14.20 -11.56 4.33
CA PHE A 212 -15.63 -11.68 4.08
C PHE A 212 -16.32 -10.40 4.52
N SER A 213 -17.29 -9.92 3.75
CA SER A 213 -18.14 -8.82 4.18
C SER A 213 -19.56 -8.98 3.67
N ARG A 214 -20.54 -8.55 4.47
CA ARG A 214 -21.94 -8.39 4.05
C ARG A 214 -22.66 -7.35 4.88
N ARG A 215 -23.75 -6.80 4.33
CA ARG A 215 -24.75 -6.09 5.12
C ARG A 215 -25.68 -7.09 5.83
N LEU A 216 -26.09 -6.73 7.03
CA LEU A 216 -27.13 -7.45 7.77
C LEU A 216 -28.49 -6.76 7.55
N ASP A 217 -28.49 -5.43 7.56
CA ASP A 217 -29.63 -4.57 7.21
C ASP A 217 -29.12 -3.18 6.74
N SER A 218 -30.00 -2.17 6.72
CA SER A 218 -29.66 -0.79 6.33
C SER A 218 -28.75 -0.04 7.31
N HIS A 219 -28.58 -0.54 8.53
CA HIS A 219 -27.79 0.10 9.59
C HIS A 219 -26.57 -0.74 9.99
N TRP A 220 -26.53 -2.04 9.70
CA TRP A 220 -25.48 -2.92 10.18
C TRP A 220 -24.71 -3.63 9.06
N SER A 221 -23.38 -3.65 9.17
CA SER A 221 -22.50 -4.50 8.37
C SER A 221 -21.65 -5.43 9.23
N LEU A 222 -21.40 -6.62 8.69
CA LEU A 222 -20.51 -7.64 9.26
C LEU A 222 -19.31 -7.81 8.34
N GLU A 223 -18.12 -7.79 8.93
CA GLU A 223 -16.85 -8.06 8.26
C GLU A 223 -16.08 -9.11 9.06
N GLY A 224 -15.46 -10.05 8.35
CA GLY A 224 -14.56 -11.05 8.91
C GLY A 224 -13.25 -11.06 8.13
N GLU A 225 -12.13 -11.15 8.83
CA GLU A 225 -10.81 -11.29 8.24
C GLU A 225 -10.03 -12.35 9.00
N ALA A 226 -9.37 -13.25 8.29
CA ALA A 226 -8.37 -14.14 8.83
C ALA A 226 -7.07 -13.92 8.03
N ARG A 227 -5.94 -13.78 8.74
CA ARG A 227 -4.62 -13.62 8.14
C ARG A 227 -3.61 -14.52 8.82
N ALA A 228 -2.82 -15.20 8.00
CA ALA A 228 -1.73 -16.06 8.44
C ALA A 228 -0.42 -15.66 7.75
N PHE A 229 0.68 -15.68 8.49
CA PHE A 229 2.03 -15.35 8.02
C PHE A 229 2.93 -16.57 8.13
N TRP A 230 3.81 -16.80 7.14
CA TRP A 230 4.73 -17.93 7.21
C TRP A 230 5.98 -17.76 6.36
N GLY A 231 7.00 -18.54 6.72
CA GLY A 231 8.23 -18.67 5.93
C GLY A 231 8.99 -17.35 5.85
N SER A 232 9.21 -16.67 6.98
CA SER A 232 10.04 -15.46 7.02
C SER A 232 11.49 -15.77 7.41
N GLU A 233 12.45 -15.13 6.75
CA GLU A 233 13.87 -15.22 7.10
C GLU A 233 14.28 -14.17 8.14
N LEU A 234 15.41 -14.38 8.82
CA LEU A 234 15.91 -13.50 9.89
C LEU A 234 16.12 -12.03 9.47
N ARG A 235 16.26 -11.73 8.18
CA ARG A 235 16.51 -10.38 7.64
C ARG A 235 15.27 -9.71 7.04
N ASP A 236 14.15 -10.40 7.02
CA ASP A 236 12.92 -9.95 6.38
C ASP A 236 12.03 -9.15 7.36
N LEU A 237 11.33 -8.12 6.89
CA LEU A 237 10.28 -7.45 7.67
C LEU A 237 9.15 -8.41 8.05
N GLY A 238 8.86 -9.41 7.21
CA GLY A 238 7.88 -10.46 7.50
C GLY A 238 8.15 -11.14 8.84
N ARG A 239 9.41 -11.17 9.29
CA ARG A 239 9.81 -11.74 10.58
C ARG A 239 9.16 -11.07 11.78
N PHE A 240 8.91 -9.76 11.72
CA PHE A 240 8.32 -9.02 12.83
C PHE A 240 6.83 -9.33 13.01
N VAL A 241 6.19 -9.90 11.99
CA VAL A 241 4.76 -10.20 11.98
C VAL A 241 4.47 -11.68 11.79
N GLU A 242 5.49 -12.53 11.65
CA GLU A 242 5.33 -13.97 11.42
C GLU A 242 4.53 -14.68 12.54
N GLN A 243 4.60 -14.18 13.77
CA GLN A 243 3.86 -14.75 14.90
C GLN A 243 2.54 -14.04 15.17
N ASP A 244 2.14 -13.11 14.30
CA ASP A 244 1.00 -12.23 14.48
C ASP A 244 -0.23 -12.67 13.66
N ASP A 245 -0.39 -13.97 13.41
CA ASP A 245 -1.63 -14.54 12.86
C ASP A 245 -2.86 -14.01 13.62
N TYR A 246 -3.94 -13.72 12.89
CA TYR A 246 -5.15 -13.19 13.51
C TYR A 246 -6.42 -13.55 12.79
N VAL A 247 -7.50 -13.52 13.58
CA VAL A 247 -8.87 -13.48 13.10
C VAL A 247 -9.53 -12.25 13.70
N GLN A 248 -10.17 -11.45 12.85
CA GLN A 248 -10.91 -10.27 13.22
C GLN A 248 -12.35 -10.43 12.75
N ILE A 249 -13.29 -10.05 13.62
CA ILE A 249 -14.71 -9.92 13.29
C ILE A 249 -15.12 -8.51 13.69
N ALA A 250 -15.67 -7.75 12.75
CA ALA A 250 -16.15 -6.40 12.97
C ALA A 250 -17.64 -6.32 12.65
N LEU A 251 -18.41 -5.79 13.60
CA LEU A 251 -19.80 -5.41 13.43
C LEU A 251 -19.88 -3.88 13.46
N ARG A 252 -20.28 -3.25 12.36
CA ARG A 252 -20.35 -1.78 12.24
C ARG A 252 -21.78 -1.32 12.14
N ARG A 253 -22.11 -0.23 12.85
CA ARG A 253 -23.40 0.45 12.79
C ARG A 253 -23.27 1.80 12.10
N PHE A 254 -24.17 2.09 11.17
CA PHE A 254 -24.33 3.37 10.50
C PHE A 254 -25.57 4.09 11.06
N PHE A 255 -25.49 5.42 11.14
CA PHE A 255 -26.52 6.31 11.69
C PHE A 255 -26.95 7.34 10.65
#